data_AF-A0A959UDT1-F1
#
_entry.id   AF-A0A959UDT1-F1
#
_cell.length_a   1.000
_cell.length_b   1.000
_cell.length_c   1.000
_cell.angle_alpha   90.00
_cell.angle_beta   90.00
_cell.angle_gamma   90.00
#
_symmetry.space_group_name_H-M   'P 1'
#
loop_
_entity.id
_entity.type
_entity.pdbx_description
1 polymer ?
#
loop_
_entity_poly.entity_id
_entity_poly.type
_entity_poly.pdbx_seq_one_letter_code
_entity_poly.pdbx_strand_id
1 'polypeptide(L)'
;MKAGFKFDAIKVCDNLLIDGHHRYIASIIADVSIESFPSTKNHSQITYNWSDVILKTNEYDSPTDIKYHNFNDAKRNGTTIEEVKRILSN
;
A
#
# COMPACT_ATOMS: atom_id res chain seq x y z
N MET A 1 9.07 -1.36 -1.48
CA MET A 1 10.05 -1.21 -0.38
C MET A 1 11.41 -1.79 -0.74
N LYS A 2 11.47 -2.84 -1.57
CA LYS A 2 12.67 -3.17 -2.36
C LYS A 2 13.08 -1.97 -3.24
N ALA A 3 14.37 -1.81 -3.52
CA ALA A 3 14.96 -0.67 -4.25
C ALA A 3 14.95 0.71 -3.54
N GLY A 4 14.71 0.77 -2.23
CA GLY A 4 14.90 2.00 -1.44
C GLY A 4 13.75 3.02 -1.49
N PHE A 5 12.61 2.66 -2.09
CA PHE A 5 11.41 3.51 -2.12
C PHE A 5 10.79 3.67 -0.72
N LYS A 6 10.44 4.91 -0.38
CA LYS A 6 9.78 5.25 0.88
C LYS A 6 8.26 5.24 0.72
N PHE A 7 7.59 4.44 1.55
CA PHE A 7 6.14 4.35 1.60
C PHE A 7 5.62 5.07 2.84
N ASP A 8 4.36 5.50 2.81
CA ASP A 8 3.69 6.00 4.02
C ASP A 8 3.56 4.89 5.05
N ALA A 9 3.61 5.29 6.32
CA ALA A 9 3.31 4.40 7.44
C ALA A 9 1.87 3.86 7.37
N ILE A 10 1.65 2.71 8.02
CA ILE A 10 0.32 2.14 8.23
C ILE A 10 -0.33 2.73 9.48
N LYS A 11 -1.67 2.83 9.48
CA LYS A 11 -2.43 3.29 10.66
C LYS A 11 -2.97 2.09 11.41
N VAL A 12 -2.70 2.00 12.70
CA VAL A 12 -3.14 0.88 13.53
C VAL A 12 -3.93 1.38 14.75
N CYS A 13 -4.93 0.63 15.16
CA CYS A 13 -5.68 0.85 16.40
C CYS A 13 -5.80 -0.50 17.10
N ASP A 14 -5.09 -0.68 18.21
CA ASP A 14 -4.90 -1.98 18.86
C ASP A 14 -4.42 -3.04 17.83
N ASN A 15 -5.19 -4.09 17.63
CA ASN A 15 -4.91 -5.16 16.66
C ASN A 15 -5.57 -4.94 15.29
N LEU A 16 -6.09 -3.75 15.02
CA LEU A 16 -6.78 -3.42 13.77
C LEU A 16 -5.92 -2.55 12.87
N LEU A 17 -5.77 -2.99 11.62
CA LEU A 17 -5.28 -2.14 10.55
C LEU A 17 -6.40 -1.19 10.11
N ILE A 18 -6.15 0.11 10.23
CA ILE A 18 -7.11 1.16 9.91
C ILE A 18 -6.89 1.71 8.49
N ASP A 19 -5.62 1.86 8.10
CA ASP A 19 -5.22 2.36 6.78
C ASP A 19 -3.89 1.74 6.34
N GLY A 20 -3.72 1.59 5.04
CA GLY A 20 -2.51 0.99 4.45
C GLY A 20 -2.58 -0.53 4.30
N HIS A 21 -3.76 -1.11 4.11
CA HIS A 21 -3.99 -2.55 3.85
C HIS A 21 -3.05 -3.13 2.79
N HIS A 22 -2.98 -2.52 1.61
CA HIS A 22 -2.07 -2.95 0.55
C HIS A 22 -0.60 -2.85 0.95
N ARG A 23 -0.23 -1.79 1.69
CA ARG A 23 1.15 -1.58 2.15
C ARG A 23 1.58 -2.65 3.16
N TYR A 24 0.68 -3.03 4.08
CA TYR A 24 0.90 -4.11 5.05
C TYR A 24 1.07 -5.47 4.36
N ILE A 25 0.16 -5.83 3.45
CA ILE A 25 0.30 -7.09 2.68
C ILE A 25 1.61 -7.09 1.88
N ALA A 26 1.90 -6.00 1.19
CA ALA A 26 3.13 -5.88 0.40
C ALA A 26 4.39 -5.97 1.26
N SER A 27 4.36 -5.46 2.50
CA SER A 27 5.49 -5.57 3.43
C SER A 27 5.76 -7.01 3.84
N ILE A 28 4.71 -7.78 4.11
CA ILE A 28 4.80 -9.22 4.43
C ILE A 28 5.35 -10.00 3.23
N ILE A 29 4.78 -9.80 2.03
CA ILE A 29 5.20 -10.53 0.83
C ILE A 29 6.67 -10.22 0.48
N ALA A 30 7.09 -8.97 0.66
CA ALA A 30 8.45 -8.54 0.36
C ALA A 30 9.45 -8.78 1.50
N ASP A 31 9.02 -9.34 2.63
CA ASP A 31 9.81 -9.56 3.85
C ASP A 31 10.56 -8.30 4.32
N VAL A 32 9.80 -7.21 4.48
CA VAL A 32 10.31 -5.89 4.88
C VAL A 32 9.43 -5.28 5.95
N SER A 33 10.06 -4.57 6.89
CA SER A 33 9.34 -3.79 7.90
C SER A 33 8.76 -2.53 7.29
N ILE A 34 7.54 -2.17 7.71
CA ILE A 34 6.90 -0.89 7.41
C ILE A 34 6.64 -0.12 8.70
N GLU A 35 6.80 1.20 8.66
CA GLU A 35 6.46 2.04 9.80
C GLU A 35 4.96 1.99 10.08
N SER A 36 4.58 2.05 11.36
CA SER A 36 3.20 2.11 11.81
C SER A 36 3.03 3.25 12.80
N PHE A 37 1.86 3.89 12.81
CA PHE A 37 1.51 4.84 13.86
C PHE A 37 0.10 4.60 14.41
N PRO A 38 -0.12 4.90 15.70
CA PRO A 38 -1.41 4.72 16.34
C PRO A 38 -2.46 5.67 15.77
N SER A 39 -3.68 5.18 15.65
CA SER A 39 -4.85 5.93 15.20
C SER A 39 -6.09 5.53 15.99
N THR A 40 -7.18 6.27 15.78
CA THR A 40 -8.46 6.03 16.45
C THR A 40 -9.40 5.25 15.55
N LYS A 41 -10.10 4.28 16.12
CA LYS A 41 -11.28 3.67 15.49
C LYS A 41 -12.51 4.57 15.72
N ASN A 42 -13.30 4.80 14.68
CA ASN A 42 -14.59 5.48 14.79
C ASN A 42 -15.76 4.46 14.85
N HIS A 43 -16.93 4.91 15.29
CA HIS A 43 -18.10 4.05 15.47
C HIS A 43 -18.68 3.48 14.16
N SER A 44 -18.37 4.07 13.00
CA SER A 44 -18.87 3.63 11.70
C SER A 44 -17.95 2.63 10.99
N GLN A 45 -16.76 2.37 11.52
CA GLN A 45 -15.83 1.40 10.94
C GLN A 45 -16.25 -0.04 11.22
N ILE A 46 -16.59 -0.74 10.15
CA ILE A 46 -16.84 -2.18 10.16
C ILE A 46 -15.51 -2.91 10.15
N THR A 47 -15.40 -3.97 10.95
CA THR A 47 -14.20 -4.80 11.08
C THR A 47 -14.38 -6.09 10.28
N TYR A 48 -13.32 -6.50 9.58
CA TYR A 48 -13.28 -7.73 8.79
C TYR A 48 -12.06 -8.54 9.18
N ASN A 49 -12.16 -9.87 9.16
CA ASN A 49 -10.97 -10.70 9.24
C ASN A 49 -10.32 -10.78 7.85
N TRP A 50 -9.01 -10.96 7.81
CA TRP A 50 -8.30 -11.19 6.54
C TRP A 50 -8.80 -12.42 5.79
N SER A 51 -9.28 -13.45 6.51
CA SER A 51 -9.90 -14.65 5.92
C SER A 51 -11.18 -14.35 5.14
N ASP A 52 -11.82 -13.21 5.41
CA ASP A 52 -13.11 -12.85 4.82
C ASP A 52 -12.92 -11.99 3.55
N VAL A 53 -11.68 -11.57 3.25
CA VAL A 53 -11.35 -10.72 2.09
C VAL A 53 -11.28 -11.57 0.82
N ILE A 54 -12.15 -11.25 -0.14
CA ILE A 54 -12.17 -11.87 -1.48
C ILE A 54 -11.72 -10.82 -2.47
N LEU A 55 -10.54 -11.01 -3.07
CA LEU A 55 -10.04 -10.14 -4.14
C LEU A 55 -10.69 -10.52 -5.46
N LYS A 56 -11.36 -9.56 -6.10
CA LYS A 56 -11.92 -9.72 -7.44
C LYS A 56 -11.08 -8.97 -8.47
N THR A 57 -11.00 -9.50 -9.68
CA THR A 57 -10.20 -8.91 -10.76
C THR A 57 -10.64 -7.50 -11.15
N ASN A 58 -11.91 -7.14 -10.93
CA ASN A 58 -12.42 -5.79 -11.18
C ASN A 58 -12.10 -4.79 -10.07
N GLU A 59 -11.45 -5.23 -8.98
CA GLU A 59 -10.95 -4.37 -7.90
C GLU A 59 -9.47 -4.02 -8.10
N TYR A 60 -8.82 -4.58 -9.12
CA TYR A 60 -7.47 -4.20 -9.51
C TYR A 60 -7.47 -2.86 -10.22
N ASP A 61 -6.39 -2.09 -9.98
CA ASP A 61 -6.17 -0.78 -10.57
C ASP A 61 -6.29 -0.82 -12.10
N SER A 62 -7.03 0.14 -12.67
CA SER A 62 -7.10 0.29 -14.11
C SER A 62 -5.75 0.78 -14.67
N PRO A 63 -5.50 0.67 -15.99
CA PRO A 63 -4.31 1.25 -16.61
C PRO A 63 -4.15 2.76 -16.34
N THR A 64 -5.24 3.48 -16.06
CA THR A 64 -5.22 4.90 -15.71
C THR A 64 -4.78 5.10 -14.27
N ASP A 65 -5.29 4.30 -13.34
CA ASP A 65 -4.91 4.32 -11.93
C ASP A 65 -3.43 3.99 -11.77
N ILE A 66 -2.95 2.94 -12.46
CA ILE A 66 -1.53 2.57 -12.50
C ILE A 66 -0.65 3.74 -12.95
N LYS A 67 -1.06 4.49 -13.99
CA LYS A 67 -0.30 5.67 -14.45
C LYS A 67 -0.27 6.77 -13.40
N TYR A 68 -1.41 7.04 -12.74
CA TYR A 68 -1.51 8.03 -11.68
C TYR A 68 -0.64 7.65 -10.47
N HIS A 69 -0.68 6.40 -10.04
CA HIS A 69 0.14 5.90 -8.93
C HIS A 69 1.64 5.96 -9.26
N ASN A 70 2.05 5.51 -10.44
CA ASN A 70 3.45 5.61 -10.87
C ASN A 70 3.97 7.06 -10.91
N PHE A 71 3.14 8.01 -11.32
CA PHE A 71 3.49 9.44 -11.28
C PHE A 71 3.70 9.93 -9.85
N ASN A 72 2.78 9.58 -8.94
CA ASN A 72 2.90 9.99 -7.54
C ASN A 72 4.11 9.35 -6.85
N ASP A 73 4.41 8.10 -7.16
CA ASP A 73 5.60 7.41 -6.65
C ASP A 73 6.88 8.06 -7.13
N ALA A 74 6.96 8.42 -8.42
CA ALA A 74 8.08 9.16 -8.99
C ALA A 74 8.28 10.50 -8.26
N LYS A 75 7.19 11.29 -8.14
CA LYS A 75 7.20 12.59 -7.46
C LYS A 75 7.63 12.48 -6.00
N ARG A 76 7.09 11.51 -5.25
CA ARG A 76 7.36 11.32 -3.83
C ARG A 76 8.81 10.89 -3.57
N ASN A 77 9.37 10.07 -4.46
CA ASN A 77 10.71 9.52 -4.30
C ASN A 77 11.78 10.35 -5.04
N GLY A 78 11.41 11.49 -5.64
CA GLY A 78 12.36 12.36 -6.35
C GLY A 78 13.02 11.67 -7.55
N THR A 79 12.29 10.78 -8.23
CA THR A 79 12.78 9.97 -9.36
C THR A 79 11.88 10.14 -10.59
N THR A 80 12.21 9.46 -11.70
CA THR A 80 11.43 9.49 -12.94
C THR A 80 10.40 8.38 -13.00
N ILE A 81 9.36 8.55 -13.82
CA ILE A 81 8.33 7.53 -14.05
C ILE A 81 8.95 6.28 -14.70
N GLU A 82 9.93 6.48 -15.59
CA GLU A 82 10.66 5.43 -16.28
C GLU A 82 11.41 4.55 -15.28
N GLU A 83 12.02 5.16 -14.26
CA GLU A 83 12.71 4.43 -13.21
C GLU A 83 11.74 3.60 -12.35
N VAL A 84 10.59 4.17 -11.99
CA VAL A 84 9.51 3.43 -11.30
C VAL A 84 9.08 2.22 -12.12
N LYS A 85 8.80 2.40 -13.41
CA LYS A 85 8.38 1.30 -14.31
C LYS A 85 9.45 0.23 -14.45
N ARG A 86 10.73 0.61 -14.50
CA ARG A 86 11.87 -0.32 -14.56
C ARG A 86 11.90 -1.22 -13.34
N ILE A 87 11.65 -0.67 -12.15
CA ILE A 87 11.61 -1.43 -10.89
C ILE A 87 10.43 -2.41 -10.89
N LEU A 88 9.26 -1.99 -11.38
CA LEU A 88 8.04 -2.81 -11.39
C LEU A 88 8.05 -3.92 -12.44
N SER A 89 8.99 -3.91 -13.38
CA SER A 89 9.10 -4.88 -14.47
C SER A 89 10.13 -6.00 -14.18
N ASN A 90 10.76 -6.00 -13.01
CA ASN A 90 11.71 -7.02 -12.52
C ASN A 90 11.07 -7.91 -11.45
#